data_AF-A0A2V3I8Q4-F1
#
_entry.id   AF-A0A2V3I8Q4-F1
#
_cell.length_a   1.000
_cell.length_b   1.000
_cell.length_c   1.000
_cell.angle_alpha   90.00
_cell.angle_beta   90.00
_cell.angle_gamma   90.00
#
_symmetry.space_group_name_H-M   'P 1'
#
loop_
_entity.id
_entity.type
_entity.pdbx_description
1 polymer ?
#
loop_
_entity_poly.entity_id
_entity_poly.type
_entity_poly.pdbx_seq_one_letter_code
_entity_poly.pdbx_strand_id
1 'polypeptide(L)'
;MQLPDDLRDQLKNPLGNLISDNDPNKENIIKKISAESTIITVGDRTTENMLQLGLKPQVQIIDGLEKRNQRIVLTDDTVNTNLSCKNPPGEITEESIQVIQKAFSCESPVRITVDGEEDLLVIPVCIHAPENSIVMYGQPNEGLVIIRVTPEIKAKVQKILDSMN
;
A
#
# COMPACT_ATOMS: atom_id res chain seq x y z
N MET A 1 -16.51 5.92 -2.86
CA MET A 1 -16.95 4.52 -2.72
C MET A 1 -16.78 4.12 -1.27
N GLN A 2 -17.84 3.67 -0.62
CA GLN A 2 -17.87 3.30 0.78
C GLN A 2 -17.83 1.78 0.91
N LEU A 3 -17.04 1.29 1.86
CA LEU A 3 -16.92 -0.13 2.18
C LEU A 3 -18.22 -0.64 2.82
N PRO A 4 -18.91 -1.60 2.19
CA PRO A 4 -20.06 -2.27 2.80
C PRO A 4 -19.64 -3.12 4.01
N ASP A 5 -20.54 -3.26 4.99
CA ASP A 5 -20.26 -4.02 6.23
C ASP A 5 -19.91 -5.49 5.96
N ASP A 6 -20.55 -6.12 4.98
CA ASP A 6 -20.32 -7.52 4.58
C ASP A 6 -18.96 -7.72 3.89
N LEU A 7 -18.46 -6.69 3.20
CA LEU A 7 -17.15 -6.72 2.54
C LEU A 7 -16.00 -6.53 3.54
N ARG A 8 -16.25 -5.85 4.66
CA ARG A 8 -15.26 -5.63 5.72
C ARG A 8 -14.69 -6.94 6.27
N ASP A 9 -15.52 -7.97 6.43
CA ASP A 9 -15.07 -9.28 6.89
C ASP A 9 -14.23 -10.02 5.84
N GLN A 10 -14.50 -9.82 4.55
CA GLN A 10 -13.72 -10.43 3.48
C GLN A 10 -12.31 -9.85 3.42
N LEU A 11 -12.18 -8.52 3.63
CA LEU A 11 -10.90 -7.81 3.63
C LEU A 11 -10.04 -8.09 4.88
N LYS A 12 -10.59 -8.76 5.90
CA LYS A 12 -9.77 -9.33 6.99
C LYS A 12 -8.84 -10.43 6.48
N ASN A 13 -9.17 -11.09 5.37
CA ASN A 13 -8.26 -12.06 4.77
C ASN A 13 -7.23 -11.33 3.89
N PRO A 14 -5.94 -11.67 3.99
CA PRO A 14 -4.91 -11.10 3.13
C PRO A 14 -5.27 -11.22 1.64
N LEU A 15 -5.14 -10.11 0.90
CA LEU A 15 -5.39 -10.08 -0.54
C LEU A 15 -4.29 -10.81 -1.33
N GLY A 16 -3.11 -10.99 -0.72
CA GLY A 16 -1.95 -11.68 -1.26
C GLY A 16 -1.28 -12.63 -0.25
N ASN A 17 0.00 -12.90 -0.45
CA ASN A 17 0.77 -13.81 0.41
C ASN A 17 1.15 -13.12 1.72
N LEU A 18 0.75 -13.69 2.84
CA LEU A 18 1.12 -13.20 4.17
C LEU A 18 2.48 -13.78 4.60
N ILE A 19 3.40 -12.90 4.95
CA ILE A 19 4.61 -13.24 5.72
C ILE A 19 4.34 -12.91 7.17
N SER A 20 4.35 -13.92 8.04
CA SER A 20 4.11 -13.71 9.46
C SER A 20 5.21 -12.87 10.10
N ASP A 21 4.83 -12.02 11.06
CA ASP A 21 5.80 -11.25 11.87
C ASP A 21 6.80 -12.14 12.61
N ASN A 22 6.41 -13.40 12.90
CA ASN A 22 7.21 -14.40 13.59
C ASN A 22 8.11 -15.23 12.64
N ASP A 23 8.06 -15.00 11.33
CA ASP A 23 8.90 -15.73 10.39
C ASP A 23 10.37 -15.28 10.52
N PRO A 24 11.29 -16.18 10.92
CA PRO A 24 12.70 -15.83 11.10
C PRO A 24 13.40 -15.47 9.79
N ASN A 25 12.83 -15.83 8.63
CA ASN A 25 13.39 -15.57 7.30
C ASN A 25 12.73 -14.38 6.59
N LYS A 26 11.82 -13.64 7.24
CA LYS A 26 11.04 -12.57 6.61
C LYS A 26 11.89 -11.59 5.81
N GLU A 27 13.01 -11.14 6.36
CA GLU A 27 13.87 -10.15 5.70
C GLU A 27 14.51 -10.70 4.43
N ASN A 28 14.93 -11.97 4.45
CA ASN A 28 15.51 -12.63 3.28
C ASN A 28 14.47 -12.83 2.19
N ILE A 29 13.24 -13.20 2.56
CA ILE A 29 12.12 -13.34 1.63
C ILE A 29 11.81 -12.00 0.97
N ILE A 30 11.67 -10.93 1.77
CA ILE A 30 11.40 -9.57 1.31
C ILE A 30 12.50 -9.12 0.33
N LYS A 31 13.78 -9.20 0.73
CA LYS A 31 14.91 -8.81 -0.12
C LYS A 31 14.96 -9.57 -1.44
N LYS A 32 14.65 -10.89 -1.42
CA LYS A 32 14.63 -11.72 -2.64
C LYS A 32 13.50 -11.31 -3.59
N ILE A 33 12.31 -11.04 -3.07
CA ILE A 33 11.16 -10.63 -3.88
C ILE A 33 11.38 -9.22 -4.47
N SER A 34 12.04 -8.35 -3.70
CA SER A 34 12.30 -6.96 -4.05
C SER A 34 13.43 -6.74 -5.06
N ALA A 35 14.26 -7.75 -5.36
CA ALA A 35 15.48 -7.57 -6.14
C ALA A 35 15.26 -7.19 -7.61
N GLU A 36 14.13 -7.57 -8.20
CA GLU A 36 13.86 -7.43 -9.65
C GLU A 36 12.50 -6.78 -9.94
N SER A 37 11.92 -6.08 -8.97
CA SER A 37 10.55 -5.56 -9.12
C SER A 37 10.39 -4.19 -8.50
N THR A 38 9.52 -3.38 -9.12
CA THR A 38 9.05 -2.13 -8.54
C THR A 38 8.34 -2.42 -7.22
N ILE A 39 8.78 -1.76 -6.15
CA ILE A 39 8.18 -1.90 -4.81
C ILE A 39 7.23 -0.73 -4.58
N ILE A 40 6.03 -1.03 -4.10
CA ILE A 40 5.02 -0.06 -3.70
C ILE A 40 4.58 -0.41 -2.28
N THR A 41 4.54 0.57 -1.39
CA THR A 41 4.12 0.36 0.01
C THR A 41 2.85 1.12 0.33
N VAL A 42 1.98 0.48 1.10
CA VAL A 42 0.80 1.10 1.73
C VAL A 42 0.93 0.92 3.24
N GLY A 43 0.92 2.05 3.94
CA GLY A 43 1.03 2.18 5.38
C GLY A 43 2.42 2.58 5.88
N ASP A 44 2.42 3.37 6.94
CA ASP A 44 3.59 3.98 7.58
C ASP A 44 4.62 2.94 8.02
N ARG A 45 4.17 1.98 8.85
CA ARG A 45 5.05 0.92 9.37
C ARG A 45 5.63 0.04 8.25
N THR A 46 4.84 -0.26 7.21
CA THR A 46 5.32 -1.01 6.06
C THR A 46 6.42 -0.25 5.33
N THR A 47 6.18 1.03 5.06
CA THR A 47 7.13 1.91 4.37
C THR A 47 8.42 2.05 5.16
N GLU A 48 8.34 2.33 6.47
CA GLU A 48 9.50 2.43 7.35
C GLU A 48 10.31 1.13 7.38
N ASN A 49 9.65 -0.03 7.51
CA ASN A 49 10.33 -1.32 7.51
C ASN A 49 11.12 -1.55 6.21
N MET A 50 10.53 -1.20 5.06
CA MET A 50 11.22 -1.36 3.77
C MET A 50 12.46 -0.45 3.69
N LEU A 51 12.33 0.81 4.10
CA LEU A 51 13.44 1.76 4.13
C LEU A 51 14.57 1.30 5.06
N GLN A 52 14.24 0.77 6.24
CA GLN A 52 15.22 0.22 7.19
C GLN A 52 15.97 -1.00 6.63
N LEU A 53 15.33 -1.79 5.76
CA LEU A 53 15.97 -2.90 5.04
C LEU A 53 16.83 -2.44 3.84
N GLY A 54 16.92 -1.13 3.60
CA GLY A 54 17.65 -0.54 2.48
C GLY A 54 16.90 -0.61 1.15
N LEU A 55 15.61 -0.93 1.18
CA LEU A 55 14.75 -0.97 0.00
C LEU A 55 14.13 0.41 -0.24
N LYS A 56 13.98 0.79 -1.50
CA LYS A 56 13.41 2.09 -1.89
C LYS A 56 12.09 1.88 -2.64
N PRO A 57 10.93 1.97 -1.96
CA PRO A 57 9.65 1.92 -2.65
C PRO A 57 9.54 3.08 -3.64
N GLN A 58 9.10 2.80 -4.87
CA GLN A 58 8.87 3.82 -5.90
C GLN A 58 7.63 4.66 -5.59
N VAL A 59 6.62 4.06 -4.97
CA VAL A 59 5.45 4.76 -4.45
C VAL A 59 5.25 4.35 -3.00
N GLN A 60 5.10 5.35 -2.13
CA GLN A 60 4.91 5.22 -0.69
C GLN A 60 3.58 5.89 -0.34
N ILE A 61 2.63 5.14 0.21
CA ILE A 61 1.35 5.70 0.65
C ILE A 61 1.28 5.59 2.16
N ILE A 62 1.10 6.73 2.84
CA ILE A 62 1.12 6.84 4.29
C ILE A 62 -0.01 7.78 4.75
N ASP A 63 -0.54 7.59 5.95
CA ASP A 63 -1.49 8.53 6.57
C ASP A 63 -0.81 9.43 7.62
N GLY A 64 0.41 9.09 8.04
CA GLY A 64 1.14 9.84 9.06
C GLY A 64 0.56 9.69 10.47
N LEU A 65 -0.36 8.75 10.69
CA LEU A 65 -1.15 8.57 11.91
C LEU A 65 -0.93 7.18 12.53
N GLU A 66 0.18 6.95 13.24
CA GLU A 66 0.28 5.74 14.06
C GLU A 66 -0.31 5.96 15.47
N LYS A 67 -1.46 5.33 15.76
CA LYS A 67 -2.13 5.34 17.09
C LYS A 67 -2.44 6.74 17.65
N ARG A 68 -2.92 7.67 16.81
CA ARG A 68 -3.32 9.05 17.20
C ARG A 68 -2.19 9.93 17.75
N ASN A 69 -0.93 9.57 17.56
CA ASN A 69 0.21 10.45 17.85
C ASN A 69 0.95 10.75 16.55
N GLN A 70 1.28 12.02 16.31
CA GLN A 70 2.10 12.43 15.17
C GLN A 70 3.45 11.70 15.23
N ARG A 71 3.75 10.86 14.23
CA ARG A 71 5.13 10.45 13.99
C ARG A 71 5.88 11.61 13.34
N ILE A 72 7.14 11.76 13.71
CA ILE A 72 8.10 12.43 12.84
C ILE A 72 8.22 11.50 11.64
N VAL A 73 7.46 11.78 10.59
CA VAL A 73 7.64 11.13 9.29
C VAL A 73 9.13 11.29 9.00
N LEU A 74 9.85 10.16 8.92
CA LEU A 74 11.25 10.19 8.51
C LEU A 74 11.27 10.99 7.21
N THR A 75 11.94 12.15 7.25
CA THR A 75 12.26 12.92 6.06
C THR A 75 13.17 12.03 5.26
N ASP A 76 12.55 11.29 4.34
CA ASP A 76 13.25 10.52 3.35
C ASP A 76 13.66 11.52 2.29
N ASP A 77 14.85 12.09 2.44
CA ASP A 77 15.45 13.04 1.50
C ASP A 77 15.61 12.43 0.09
N THR A 78 15.26 11.15 -0.10
CA THR A 78 15.22 10.48 -1.39
C THR A 78 13.86 10.56 -2.11
N VAL A 79 12.82 11.12 -1.48
CA VAL A 79 11.52 11.35 -2.15
C VAL A 79 11.63 12.51 -3.13
N ASN A 80 11.38 12.23 -4.41
CA ASN A 80 11.43 13.22 -5.49
C ASN A 80 10.10 13.98 -5.63
N THR A 81 8.98 13.30 -5.37
CA THR A 81 7.64 13.87 -5.54
C THR A 81 6.78 13.64 -4.31
N ASN A 82 6.15 14.69 -3.78
CA ASN A 82 5.14 14.58 -2.71
C ASN A 82 3.76 14.92 -3.27
N LEU A 83 2.79 14.05 -3.01
CA LEU A 83 1.39 14.21 -3.34
C LEU A 83 0.55 14.04 -2.06
N SER A 84 -0.69 14.52 -2.08
CA SER A 84 -1.64 14.29 -0.98
C SER A 84 -3.05 14.11 -1.52
N CYS A 85 -3.87 13.41 -0.76
CA CYS A 85 -5.30 13.21 -1.04
C CYS A 85 -6.06 13.03 0.27
N LYS A 86 -7.38 13.22 0.23
CA LYS A 86 -8.28 12.90 1.35
C LYS A 86 -8.93 11.55 1.14
N ASN A 87 -8.91 10.70 2.15
CA ASN A 87 -9.60 9.42 2.12
C ASN A 87 -10.25 9.11 3.47
N PRO A 88 -11.54 9.43 3.67
CA PRO A 88 -12.21 9.16 4.93
C PRO A 88 -12.16 7.67 5.32
N PRO A 89 -12.30 7.36 6.62
CA PRO A 89 -12.32 5.99 7.10
C PRO A 89 -13.31 5.09 6.37
N GLY A 90 -12.86 3.91 5.94
CA GLY A 90 -13.70 2.95 5.23
C GLY A 90 -14.15 3.39 3.83
N GLU A 91 -13.51 4.39 3.23
CA GLU A 91 -13.80 4.83 1.87
C GLU A 91 -12.61 4.63 0.91
N ILE A 92 -12.92 4.68 -0.39
CA ILE A 92 -11.98 4.96 -1.46
C ILE A 92 -12.56 6.16 -2.23
N THR A 93 -11.92 7.31 -2.09
CA THR A 93 -12.34 8.53 -2.80
C THR A 93 -11.80 8.56 -4.22
N GLU A 94 -12.53 9.24 -5.11
CA GLU A 94 -12.08 9.51 -6.47
C GLU A 94 -10.77 10.33 -6.47
N GLU A 95 -10.62 11.25 -5.52
CA GLU A 95 -9.38 12.03 -5.32
C GLU A 95 -8.19 11.10 -5.06
N SER A 96 -8.32 10.14 -4.15
CA SER A 96 -7.25 9.18 -3.85
C SER A 96 -6.90 8.33 -5.06
N ILE A 97 -7.88 7.88 -5.85
CA ILE A 97 -7.63 7.13 -7.09
C ILE A 97 -6.83 7.96 -8.09
N GLN A 98 -7.24 9.21 -8.33
CA GLN A 98 -6.57 10.09 -9.27
C GLN A 98 -5.13 10.40 -8.84
N VAL A 99 -4.90 10.60 -7.54
CA VAL A 99 -3.57 10.85 -6.99
C VAL A 99 -2.68 9.60 -7.11
N ILE A 100 -3.23 8.40 -6.89
CA ILE A 100 -2.52 7.13 -7.10
C ILE A 100 -2.14 6.94 -8.57
N GLN A 101 -3.06 7.18 -9.50
CA GLN A 101 -2.77 7.12 -10.94
C GLN A 101 -1.66 8.12 -11.33
N LYS A 102 -1.74 9.35 -10.82
CA LYS A 102 -0.73 10.38 -11.05
C LYS A 102 0.64 9.96 -10.52
N ALA A 103 0.70 9.34 -9.34
CA ALA A 103 1.96 8.91 -8.73
C ALA A 103 2.75 7.96 -9.65
N PHE A 104 2.08 7.04 -10.36
CA PHE A 104 2.74 6.13 -11.31
C PHE A 104 3.28 6.80 -12.58
N SER A 105 2.92 8.06 -12.83
CA SER A 105 3.42 8.87 -13.95
C SER A 105 4.47 9.90 -13.53
N CYS A 106 4.73 10.05 -12.23
CA CYS A 106 5.69 11.00 -11.68
C CYS A 106 7.10 10.41 -11.55
N GLU A 107 8.09 11.30 -11.38
CA GLU A 107 9.46 10.87 -11.05
C GLU A 107 9.49 10.23 -9.66
N SER A 108 9.84 8.95 -9.63
CA SER A 108 9.98 8.16 -8.41
C SER A 108 11.29 8.48 -7.68
N PRO A 109 11.38 8.30 -6.35
CA PRO A 109 10.31 7.88 -5.44
C PRO A 109 9.23 8.94 -5.20
N VAL A 110 7.98 8.51 -5.17
CA VAL A 110 6.79 9.33 -4.89
C VAL A 110 6.23 8.97 -3.52
N ARG A 111 5.89 9.98 -2.72
CA ARG A 111 5.14 9.81 -1.47
C ARG A 111 3.76 10.43 -1.60
N ILE A 112 2.73 9.67 -1.24
CA ILE A 112 1.34 10.10 -1.13
C ILE A 112 1.00 10.15 0.36
N THR A 113 0.73 11.34 0.89
CA THR A 113 0.22 11.52 2.25
C THR A 113 -1.31 11.58 2.23
N VAL A 114 -1.95 10.68 2.96
CA VAL A 114 -3.41 10.56 3.03
C VAL A 114 -3.92 11.29 4.26
N ASP A 115 -4.82 12.24 4.06
CA ASP A 115 -5.61 12.82 5.14
C ASP A 115 -6.84 11.93 5.37
N GLY A 116 -6.73 10.99 6.30
CA GLY A 116 -7.73 9.96 6.60
C GLY A 116 -7.10 8.58 6.78
N GLU A 117 -7.65 7.54 6.14
CA GLU A 117 -7.15 6.15 6.19
C GLU A 117 -6.59 5.71 4.83
N GLU A 118 -5.43 5.04 4.82
CA GLU A 118 -4.77 4.49 3.65
C GLU A 118 -5.05 2.99 3.41
N ASP A 119 -5.59 2.28 4.41
CA ASP A 119 -5.76 0.81 4.41
C ASP A 119 -6.43 0.26 3.14
N LEU A 120 -7.53 0.90 2.70
CA LEU A 120 -8.27 0.47 1.51
C LEU A 120 -7.58 0.85 0.20
N LEU A 121 -6.63 1.80 0.23
CA LEU A 121 -5.95 2.28 -0.98
C LEU A 121 -5.05 1.22 -1.63
N VAL A 122 -4.78 0.09 -0.95
CA VAL A 122 -4.17 -1.09 -1.58
C VAL A 122 -4.96 -1.57 -2.81
N ILE A 123 -6.28 -1.41 -2.82
CA ILE A 123 -7.17 -1.81 -3.93
C ILE A 123 -6.85 -0.97 -5.19
N PRO A 124 -7.02 0.36 -5.19
CA PRO A 124 -6.69 1.17 -6.36
C PRO A 124 -5.20 1.15 -6.72
N VAL A 125 -4.30 0.97 -5.74
CA VAL A 125 -2.87 0.71 -6.03
C VAL A 125 -2.70 -0.53 -6.89
N CYS A 126 -3.30 -1.66 -6.52
CA CYS A 126 -3.19 -2.90 -7.29
C CYS A 126 -3.75 -2.78 -8.71
N ILE A 127 -4.84 -2.00 -8.89
CA ILE A 127 -5.46 -1.76 -10.21
C ILE A 127 -4.49 -0.98 -11.12
N HIS A 128 -3.92 0.12 -10.61
CA HIS A 128 -3.17 1.08 -11.42
C HIS A 128 -1.67 0.83 -11.48
N ALA A 129 -1.11 0.05 -10.56
CA ALA A 129 0.31 -0.27 -10.56
C ALA A 129 0.77 -0.95 -11.88
N PRO A 130 2.02 -0.71 -12.31
CA PRO A 130 2.62 -1.45 -13.42
C PRO A 130 2.59 -2.96 -13.17
N GLU A 131 2.43 -3.74 -14.23
CA GLU A 131 2.48 -5.20 -14.13
C GLU A 131 3.83 -5.69 -13.58
N ASN A 132 3.83 -6.78 -12.82
CA ASN A 132 4.97 -7.32 -12.07
C ASN A 132 5.48 -6.44 -10.90
N SER A 133 4.83 -5.31 -10.61
CA SER A 133 5.12 -4.59 -9.36
C SER A 133 4.77 -5.44 -8.14
N ILE A 134 5.45 -5.17 -7.03
CA ILE A 134 5.19 -5.78 -5.72
C ILE A 134 4.56 -4.72 -4.83
N VAL A 135 3.30 -4.94 -4.46
CA VAL A 135 2.57 -4.11 -3.50
C VAL A 135 2.67 -4.77 -2.14
N MET A 136 3.09 -4.01 -1.13
CA MET A 136 3.25 -4.46 0.24
C MET A 136 2.41 -3.62 1.19
N TYR A 137 1.69 -4.27 2.09
CA TYR A 137 0.90 -3.61 3.12
C TYR A 137 0.82 -4.46 4.38
N GLY A 138 0.51 -3.82 5.52
CA GLY A 138 0.43 -4.51 6.80
C GLY A 138 -0.90 -5.24 6.98
N GLN A 139 -0.86 -6.42 7.59
CA GLN A 139 -2.03 -7.13 8.10
C GLN A 139 -2.01 -7.06 9.64
N PRO A 140 -2.98 -6.38 10.28
CA PRO A 140 -2.98 -6.17 11.72
C PRO A 140 -2.84 -7.48 12.52
N ASN A 141 -1.84 -7.52 13.42
CA ASN A 141 -1.49 -8.66 14.28
C ASN A 141 -1.05 -9.95 13.56
N GLU A 142 -0.85 -9.92 12.24
CA GLU A 142 -0.49 -11.10 11.47
C GLU A 142 0.90 -10.95 10.82
N GLY A 143 1.14 -9.85 10.12
CA GLY A 143 2.43 -9.58 9.47
C GLY A 143 2.33 -8.73 8.22
N LEU A 144 3.19 -9.01 7.23
CA LEU A 144 3.30 -8.26 5.97
C LEU A 144 2.63 -9.03 4.83
N VAL A 145 1.72 -8.39 4.10
CA VAL A 145 1.13 -8.97 2.90
C VAL A 145 1.91 -8.51 1.68
N ILE A 146 2.21 -9.45 0.79
CA ILE A 146 2.88 -9.21 -0.48
C ILE A 146 1.96 -9.63 -1.62
N ILE A 147 1.69 -8.68 -2.52
CA ILE A 147 0.92 -8.89 -3.74
C ILE A 147 1.84 -8.65 -4.93
N ARG A 148 1.95 -9.63 -5.83
CA ARG A 148 2.50 -9.39 -7.16
C ARG A 148 1.38 -8.97 -8.09
N VAL A 149 1.54 -7.82 -8.73
CA VAL A 149 0.54 -7.27 -9.65
C VAL A 149 0.53 -8.10 -10.93
N THR A 150 -0.57 -8.85 -11.09
CA THR A 150 -0.89 -9.65 -12.28
C THR A 150 -2.29 -9.28 -12.79
N PRO A 151 -2.63 -9.60 -14.05
CA PRO A 151 -3.99 -9.40 -14.57
C PRO A 151 -5.08 -10.04 -13.69
N GLU A 152 -4.79 -11.19 -13.09
CA GLU A 152 -5.69 -11.91 -12.19
C GLU A 152 -5.94 -11.14 -10.90
N ILE A 153 -4.87 -10.60 -10.29
CA ILE A 153 -4.99 -9.75 -9.11
C ILE A 153 -5.79 -8.49 -9.45
N LYS A 154 -5.49 -7.83 -10.58
CA LYS A 154 -6.23 -6.65 -11.03
C LYS A 154 -7.72 -6.93 -11.18
N ALA A 155 -8.09 -8.04 -11.81
CA ALA A 155 -9.48 -8.45 -11.95
C ALA A 155 -10.14 -8.77 -10.59
N LYS A 156 -9.40 -9.40 -9.66
CA LYS A 156 -9.89 -9.69 -8.30
C LYS A 156 -10.19 -8.40 -7.54
N VAL A 157 -9.25 -7.45 -7.51
CA VAL A 157 -9.43 -6.19 -6.77
C VAL A 157 -10.45 -5.26 -7.44
N GLN A 158 -10.57 -5.30 -8.77
CA GLN A 158 -11.62 -4.57 -9.50
C GLN A 158 -13.02 -5.04 -9.05
N LYS A 159 -13.25 -6.34 -8.90
CA LYS A 159 -14.53 -6.86 -8.38
C LYS A 159 -14.85 -6.37 -6.97
N ILE A 160 -13.82 -6.23 -6.13
CA ILE A 160 -13.98 -5.68 -4.77
C ILE A 160 -14.40 -4.21 -4.87
N LEU A 161 -13.72 -3.42 -5.71
CA LEU A 161 -14.06 -2.02 -5.95
C LEU A 161 -15.49 -1.87 -6.49
N ASP A 162 -15.87 -2.71 -7.46
CA ASP A 162 -17.22 -2.72 -8.08
C ASP A 162 -18.32 -3.11 -7.08
N SER A 163 -17.96 -3.75 -5.96
CA SER A 163 -18.89 -4.12 -4.89
C SER A 163 -19.03 -3.03 -3.82
N MET A 164 -18.25 -1.94 -3.90
CA MET A 164 -18.38 -0.78 -3.01
C MET A 164 -19.47 0.17 -3.51
N ASN A 165 -20.12 0.89 -2.58
CA ASN A 165 -21.26 1.77 -2.89
C ASN A 165 -20.90 3.26 -2.96
#